data_AF-A0A919A5K2-F1
#
_entry.id   AF-A0A919A5K2-F1
#
_cell.length_a   1.000
_cell.length_b   1.000
_cell.length_c   1.000
_cell.angle_alpha   90.00
_cell.angle_beta   90.00
_cell.angle_gamma   90.00
#
_symmetry.space_group_name_H-M   'P 1'
#
loop_
_entity.id
_entity.type
_entity.pdbx_description
1 polymer ?
#
loop_
_entity_poly.entity_id
_entity_poly.type
_entity_poly.pdbx_seq_one_letter_code
_entity_poly.pdbx_strand_id
1 'polypeptide(L)'
;MTSCLPAYHVTADLRAAGHTDSTRGRAWRPGFRAHQASPRTVRLWHDGPDEQHHLDQYAKELRRLGYYVTAEHPSGKRPRIRVTHP
;
A
#
# COMPACT_ATOMS: atom_id res chain seq x y z
N MET A 1 15.38 19.63 -2.76
CA MET A 1 14.79 19.21 -1.46
C MET A 1 14.13 17.86 -1.69
N THR A 2 14.77 16.79 -1.24
CA THR A 2 14.33 15.43 -1.61
C THR A 2 13.30 14.96 -0.59
N SER A 3 12.02 15.21 -0.85
CA SER A 3 10.92 14.98 0.09
C SER A 3 10.84 13.51 0.55
N CYS A 4 10.52 13.30 1.82
CA CYS A 4 10.21 11.98 2.35
C CYS A 4 8.83 11.53 1.87
N LEU A 5 8.65 10.22 1.68
CA LEU A 5 7.34 9.59 1.44
C LEU A 5 6.89 8.87 2.72
N PRO A 6 6.16 9.55 3.61
CA PRO A 6 5.66 8.90 4.82
C PRO A 6 4.46 8.00 4.49
N ALA A 7 4.35 6.87 5.19
CA ALA A 7 3.32 5.85 4.97
C ALA A 7 1.91 6.42 5.18
N TYR A 8 1.76 7.41 6.07
CA TYR A 8 0.47 8.05 6.29
C TYR A 8 -0.06 8.81 5.06
N HIS A 9 0.81 9.31 4.16
CA HIS A 9 0.38 9.90 2.88
C HIS A 9 -0.23 8.82 1.98
N VAL A 10 0.49 7.72 1.76
CA VAL A 10 0.00 6.59 0.96
C VAL A 10 -1.32 6.03 1.53
N THR A 11 -1.42 5.92 2.85
CA THR A 11 -2.65 5.51 3.52
C THR A 11 -3.79 6.51 3.33
N ALA A 12 -3.52 7.81 3.41
CA ALA A 12 -4.54 8.85 3.21
C ALA A 12 -5.08 8.81 1.77
N ASP A 13 -4.19 8.67 0.79
CA ASP A 13 -4.54 8.61 -0.63
C ASP A 13 -5.39 7.38 -0.96
N LEU A 14 -5.01 6.20 -0.48
CA LEU A 14 -5.82 4.98 -0.68
C LEU A 14 -7.18 5.07 -0.01
N ARG A 15 -7.27 5.71 1.16
CA ARG A 15 -8.57 5.96 1.82
C ARG A 15 -9.41 6.96 1.03
N ALA A 16 -8.79 8.01 0.49
CA ALA A 16 -9.49 8.97 -0.36
C ALA A 16 -10.02 8.31 -1.64
N ALA A 17 -9.32 7.30 -2.15
CA ALA A 17 -9.79 6.44 -3.26
C ALA A 17 -10.84 5.38 -2.85
N GLY A 18 -11.21 5.30 -1.57
CA GLY A 18 -12.27 4.41 -1.09
C GLY A 18 -11.81 3.04 -0.59
N HIS A 19 -10.51 2.81 -0.46
CA HIS A 19 -9.99 1.54 0.07
C HIS A 19 -10.01 1.49 1.61
N THR A 20 -10.31 0.31 2.16
CA THR A 20 -10.37 0.07 3.61
C THR A 20 -8.97 -0.16 4.18
N ASP A 21 -8.65 0.52 5.27
CA ASP A 21 -7.42 0.33 6.05
C ASP A 21 -7.66 -0.79 7.10
N SER A 22 -6.90 -1.88 7.04
CA SER A 22 -7.08 -3.04 7.92
C SER A 22 -6.60 -2.80 9.36
N THR A 23 -5.84 -1.72 9.58
CA THR A 23 -5.26 -1.37 10.89
C THR A 23 -6.13 -0.42 11.70
N ARG A 24 -7.22 0.07 11.11
CA ARG A 24 -8.11 1.05 11.74
C ARG A 24 -9.51 0.49 11.96
N GLY A 25 -10.14 0.95 13.04
CA GLY A 25 -11.50 0.60 13.43
C GLY A 25 -11.56 -0.11 14.77
N ARG A 26 -12.79 -0.31 15.27
CA ARG A 26 -13.04 -0.99 16.56
C ARG A 26 -12.93 -2.52 16.45
N ALA A 27 -13.12 -3.06 15.26
CA ALA A 27 -12.99 -4.47 14.95
C ALA A 27 -12.13 -4.64 13.69
N TRP A 28 -11.39 -5.74 13.61
CA TRP A 28 -10.59 -6.08 12.44
C TRP A 28 -11.48 -6.29 11.21
N ARG A 29 -11.06 -5.76 10.07
CA ARG A 29 -11.73 -5.92 8.77
C ARG A 29 -10.68 -6.08 7.66
N PRO A 30 -11.01 -6.79 6.56
CA PRO A 30 -10.12 -6.90 5.42
C PRO A 30 -9.80 -5.55 4.79
N GLY A 31 -8.56 -5.36 4.34
CA GLY A 31 -8.13 -4.07 3.83
C GLY A 31 -6.63 -3.98 3.57
N PHE A 32 -6.17 -2.81 3.16
CA PHE A 32 -4.75 -2.56 2.98
C PHE A 32 -4.06 -2.27 4.32
N ARG A 33 -2.79 -2.69 4.42
CA ARG A 33 -1.87 -2.34 5.50
C ARG A 33 -0.62 -1.70 4.91
N ALA A 34 -0.36 -0.44 5.23
CA ALA A 34 0.86 0.25 4.84
C ALA A 34 1.91 0.21 5.96
N HIS A 35 3.18 0.07 5.59
CA HIS A 35 4.32 0.08 6.52
C HIS A 35 5.45 0.94 5.95
N GLN A 36 6.04 1.78 6.79
CA GLN A 36 7.23 2.54 6.43
C GLN A 36 8.45 1.62 6.34
N ALA A 37 8.98 1.38 5.15
CA ALA A 37 10.19 0.57 4.98
C ALA A 37 11.48 1.40 5.04
N SER A 38 11.46 2.62 4.52
CA SER A 38 12.54 3.61 4.59
C SER A 38 11.95 5.00 4.36
N PRO A 39 12.65 6.13 4.59
CA PRO A 39 12.08 7.48 4.43
C PRO A 39 11.43 7.79 3.06
N ARG A 40 11.72 7.01 2.00
CA ARG A 40 11.12 7.16 0.67
C ARG A 40 10.42 5.91 0.14
N THR A 41 10.34 4.86 0.94
CA THR A 41 9.77 3.59 0.52
C THR A 41 8.71 3.13 1.51
N VAL A 42 7.51 2.89 0.98
CA VAL A 42 6.39 2.31 1.72
C VAL A 42 6.12 0.92 1.15
N ARG A 43 5.90 -0.05 2.03
CA ARG A 43 5.45 -1.39 1.65
C ARG A 43 3.99 -1.55 2.02
N LEU A 44 3.24 -2.21 1.16
CA LEU A 44 1.81 -2.40 1.36
C LEU A 44 1.39 -3.84 1.09
N TRP A 45 0.53 -4.36 1.98
CA TRP A 45 -0.10 -5.67 1.90
C TRP A 45 -1.62 -5.50 1.86
N HIS A 46 -2.30 -6.53 1.38
CA HIS A 46 -3.73 -6.72 1.64
C HIS A 46 -3.87 -7.74 2.77
N ASP A 47 -4.55 -7.39 3.86
CA ASP A 47 -4.97 -8.34 4.88
C ASP A 47 -6.39 -8.82 4.53
N GLY A 48 -6.51 -10.04 4.01
CA GLY A 48 -7.80 -10.59 3.59
C GLY A 48 -7.64 -11.64 2.48
N PRO A 49 -8.75 -12.24 2.01
CA PRO A 49 -8.75 -13.09 0.82
C PRO A 49 -8.35 -12.31 -0.43
N ASP A 50 -8.00 -13.01 -1.51
CA ASP A 50 -7.70 -12.42 -2.82
C ASP A 50 -6.61 -11.34 -2.78
N GLU A 51 -5.57 -11.56 -1.96
CA GLU A 51 -4.50 -10.58 -1.71
C GLU A 51 -3.93 -9.99 -3.01
N GLN A 52 -3.64 -10.83 -4.00
CA GLN A 52 -3.07 -10.41 -5.28
C GLN A 52 -4.01 -9.47 -6.05
N HIS A 53 -5.31 -9.80 -6.14
CA HIS A 53 -6.29 -8.98 -6.84
C HIS A 53 -6.39 -7.59 -6.22
N HIS A 54 -6.43 -7.52 -4.89
CA HIS A 54 -6.45 -6.25 -4.17
C HIS A 54 -5.14 -5.46 -4.32
N LEU A 55 -3.98 -6.13 -4.29
CA LEU A 55 -2.70 -5.49 -4.53
C LEU A 55 -2.62 -4.88 -5.93
N ASP A 56 -3.18 -5.53 -6.94
CA ASP A 56 -3.25 -5.01 -8.31
C ASP A 56 -4.17 -3.77 -8.39
N GLN A 57 -5.30 -3.77 -7.67
CA GLN A 57 -6.17 -2.59 -7.55
C GLN A 57 -5.44 -1.42 -6.89
N TYR A 58 -4.79 -1.65 -5.75
CA TYR A 58 -4.04 -0.62 -5.03
C TYR A 58 -2.88 -0.08 -5.88
N ALA A 59 -2.18 -0.95 -6.61
CA ALA A 59 -1.11 -0.56 -7.49
C ALA A 59 -1.61 0.32 -8.64
N LYS A 60 -2.76 -0.02 -9.24
CA LYS A 60 -3.39 0.79 -10.29
C LYS A 60 -3.73 2.19 -9.79
N GLU A 61 -4.31 2.29 -8.59
CA GLU A 61 -4.72 3.58 -8.05
C GLU A 61 -3.53 4.44 -7.64
N LEU A 62 -2.52 3.85 -6.99
CA LEU A 62 -1.30 4.58 -6.64
C LEU A 62 -0.52 5.04 -7.87
N ARG A 63 -0.47 4.24 -8.94
CA ARG A 63 0.13 4.66 -10.21
C ARG A 63 -0.63 5.82 -10.84
N ARG A 64 -1.97 5.81 -10.76
CA ARG A 64 -2.82 6.92 -11.23
C ARG A 64 -2.54 8.21 -10.48
N LEU A 65 -2.19 8.13 -9.20
CA LEU A 65 -1.80 9.27 -8.37
C LEU A 65 -0.34 9.73 -8.56
N GLY A 66 0.42 9.07 -9.44
CA GLY A 66 1.80 9.45 -9.78
C GLY A 66 2.89 8.77 -8.95
N TYR A 67 2.56 7.77 -8.13
CA TYR A 67 3.56 6.98 -7.42
C TYR A 67 4.21 5.93 -8.33
N TYR A 68 5.49 5.67 -8.10
CA TYR A 68 6.15 4.48 -8.63
C TYR A 68 5.80 3.26 -7.78
N VAL A 69 5.22 2.24 -8.40
CA VAL A 69 4.76 1.03 -7.72
C VAL A 69 5.36 -0.23 -8.36
N THR A 70 6.08 -1.00 -7.56
CA THR A 70 6.68 -2.29 -7.94
C THR A 70 6.03 -3.41 -7.14
N ALA A 71 5.49 -4.42 -7.82
CA ALA A 71 5.02 -5.63 -7.16
C ALA A 71 6.23 -6.46 -6.67
N GLU A 72 6.24 -6.81 -5.39
CA GLU A 72 7.22 -7.69 -4.78
C GLU A 72 6.53 -8.99 -4.37
N HIS A 73 6.95 -10.11 -4.95
CA HIS A 73 6.50 -11.44 -4.54
C HIS A 73 7.72 -12.30 -4.17
N PRO A 74 8.32 -12.09 -2.98
CA PRO A 74 9.45 -12.89 -2.56
C PRO A 74 9.01 -14.35 -2.35
N SER A 75 9.82 -15.31 -2.80
CA SER A 75 9.58 -16.74 -2.57
C SER A 75 9.31 -17.04 -1.10
N GLY A 76 8.22 -17.77 -0.82
CA GLY A 76 7.80 -18.16 0.53
C GLY A 76 7.30 -17.03 1.43
N LYS A 77 7.03 -15.83 0.88
CA LYS A 77 6.49 -14.68 1.64
C LYS A 77 5.19 -14.16 1.02
N ARG A 78 4.42 -13.44 1.82
CA ARG A 78 3.19 -12.76 1.37
C ARG A 78 3.51 -11.79 0.23
N PRO A 79 2.66 -11.73 -0.82
CA PRO A 79 2.78 -10.72 -1.86
C PRO A 79 2.60 -9.33 -1.27
N ARG A 80 3.31 -8.35 -1.84
CA ARG A 80 3.24 -6.95 -1.40
C ARG A 80 3.59 -6.02 -2.53
N ILE A 81 3.24 -4.75 -2.38
CA ILE A 81 3.70 -3.71 -3.29
C ILE A 81 4.68 -2.79 -2.58
N ARG A 82 5.72 -2.39 -3.31
CA ARG A 82 6.66 -1.34 -2.94
C ARG A 82 6.22 -0.05 -3.63
N VAL A 83 6.05 1.00 -2.85
CA VAL A 83 5.63 2.33 -3.29
C VAL A 83 6.75 3.32 -3.03
N THR A 84 7.10 4.10 -4.04
CA THR A 84 8.10 5.17 -3.99
C THR A 84 7.58 6.41 -4.73
N HIS A 85 8.06 7.59 -4.36
CA HIS A 85 7.79 8.84 -5.07
C HIS A 85 8.97 9.14 -6.03
N PRO A 86 8.75 9.80 -7.17
CA PRO A 86 9.84 10.38 -7.98
C PRO A 86 10.82 11.28 -7.21
#